data_AF-A0A838JX48-F1
#
_entry.id   AF-A0A838JX48-F1
#
_cell.length_a   1.000
_cell.length_b   1.000
_cell.length_c   1.000
_cell.angle_alpha   90.00
_cell.angle_beta   90.00
_cell.angle_gamma   90.00
#
_symmetry.space_group_name_H-M   'P 1'
#
loop_
_entity.id
_entity.type
_entity.pdbx_description
1 polymer ?
#
loop_
_entity_poly.entity_id
_entity_poly.type
_entity_poly.pdbx_seq_one_letter_code
_entity_poly.pdbx_strand_id
1 'polypeptide(L)'
;MPELDCAVRRIGDYESRTEEYEVVYSVGQAPPRGLRIKYQAARAYEINAALDAAVEVAREAIAEEDPGLKGPTHEALAKFSWRAIQSAKYDEGAWSSSSLQY
;
A
#
# COMPACT_ATOMS: atom_id res chain seq x y z
N MET A 1 -3.35 -20.61 0.86
CA MET A 1 -2.44 -19.59 0.30
C MET A 1 -2.56 -18.40 1.21
N PRO A 2 -1.44 -17.84 1.70
CA PRO A 2 -1.48 -16.63 2.50
C PRO A 2 -2.09 -15.47 1.69
N GLU A 3 -2.65 -14.53 2.43
CA GLU A 3 -3.33 -13.36 1.91
C GLU A 3 -2.70 -12.12 2.52
N LEU A 4 -2.35 -11.16 1.67
CA LEU A 4 -1.87 -9.84 2.05
C LEU A 4 -3.05 -8.88 1.93
N ASP A 5 -3.48 -8.34 3.06
CA ASP A 5 -4.47 -7.29 3.11
C ASP A 5 -3.78 -5.92 3.07
N CYS A 6 -4.40 -4.98 2.38
CA CYS A 6 -4.01 -3.57 2.32
C CYS A 6 -5.22 -2.70 2.63
N ALA A 7 -5.17 -2.00 3.76
CA ALA A 7 -6.10 -0.94 4.10
C ALA A 7 -5.46 0.41 3.77
N VAL A 8 -6.18 1.25 3.05
CA VAL A 8 -5.69 2.57 2.64
C VAL A 8 -6.78 3.61 2.78
N ARG A 9 -6.38 4.81 3.18
CA ARG A 9 -7.24 5.99 3.12
C ARG A 9 -6.47 7.17 2.58
N ARG A 10 -7.13 8.01 1.81
CA ARG A 10 -6.57 9.32 1.47
C ARG A 10 -6.57 10.20 2.71
N ILE A 11 -5.43 10.84 2.97
CA ILE A 11 -5.26 11.81 4.04
C ILE A 11 -4.82 13.14 3.41
N GLY A 12 -4.88 14.23 4.18
CA GLY A 12 -4.49 15.55 3.70
C GLY A 12 -5.59 16.26 2.91
N ASP A 13 -5.19 17.25 2.12
CA ASP A 13 -6.09 18.16 1.41
C ASP A 13 -6.53 17.57 0.06
N TYR A 14 -7.84 17.42 -0.12
CA TYR A 14 -8.44 16.86 -1.33
C TYR A 14 -8.36 17.81 -2.53
N GLU A 15 -8.26 19.12 -2.29
CA GLU A 15 -8.13 20.15 -3.31
C GLU A 15 -6.66 20.35 -3.75
N SER A 16 -5.71 19.82 -2.97
CA SER A 16 -4.29 19.87 -3.29
C SER A 16 -3.93 18.96 -4.46
N ARG A 17 -2.97 19.42 -5.27
CA ARG A 17 -2.30 18.59 -6.30
C ARG A 17 -1.35 17.55 -5.70
N THR A 18 -1.08 17.66 -4.41
CA THR A 18 -0.30 16.68 -3.66
C THR A 18 -1.27 15.72 -3.01
N GLU A 19 -1.16 14.45 -3.37
CA GLU A 19 -1.95 13.40 -2.76
C GLU A 19 -1.16 12.82 -1.58
N GLU A 20 -1.86 12.55 -0.48
CA GLU A 20 -1.29 11.90 0.71
C GLU A 20 -2.18 10.72 1.09
N TYR A 21 -1.57 9.61 1.49
CA TYR A 21 -2.30 8.41 1.89
C TYR A 21 -1.66 7.79 3.11
N GLU A 22 -2.51 7.22 3.97
CA GLU A 22 -2.10 6.24 4.96
C GLU A 22 -2.39 4.85 4.41
N VAL A 23 -1.36 4.00 4.37
CA VAL A 23 -1.42 2.64 3.82
C VAL A 23 -0.98 1.67 4.91
N VAL A 24 -1.72 0.60 5.11
CA VAL A 24 -1.50 -0.39 6.16
C VAL A 24 -1.61 -1.79 5.56
N TYR A 25 -0.57 -2.59 5.73
CA TYR A 25 -0.52 -3.98 5.30
C TYR A 25 -0.67 -4.92 6.49
N SER A 26 -1.42 -6.00 6.32
CA SER A 26 -1.55 -7.08 7.31
C SER A 26 -1.52 -8.44 6.65
N VAL A 27 -0.94 -9.42 7.35
CA VAL A 27 -0.88 -10.82 6.94
C VAL A 27 -1.14 -11.65 8.18
N GLY A 28 -2.11 -12.59 8.12
CA GLY A 28 -2.33 -13.56 9.19
C GLY A 28 -2.61 -12.92 10.56
N GLN A 29 -1.72 -13.16 11.53
CA GLN A 29 -1.80 -12.60 12.89
C GLN A 29 -0.63 -11.66 13.22
N ALA A 30 0.29 -11.45 12.28
CA ALA A 30 1.38 -10.51 12.43
C ALA A 30 0.86 -9.07 12.67
N PRO A 31 1.59 -8.25 13.46
CA PRO A 31 1.26 -6.85 13.63
C PRO A 31 1.21 -6.12 12.27
N PRO A 32 0.17 -5.29 12.01
CA PRO A 32 0.07 -4.57 10.76
C PRO A 32 1.23 -3.58 10.59
N ARG A 33 1.73 -3.46 9.36
CA ARG A 33 2.81 -2.55 8.99
C ARG A 33 2.25 -1.42 8.14
N GLY A 34 2.45 -0.19 8.59
CA GLY A 34 1.88 0.99 7.94
C GLY A 34 2.91 2.02 7.54
N LEU A 35 2.58 2.79 6.51
CA LEU A 35 3.34 3.95 6.06
C LEU A 35 2.42 5.09 5.64
N ARG A 36 2.97 6.30 5.67
CA ARG A 36 2.36 7.47 5.04
C ARG A 36 3.13 7.80 3.78
N ILE A 37 2.43 7.87 2.67
CA ILE A 37 2.99 8.25 1.38
C ILE A 37 2.46 9.61 0.96
N LYS A 38 3.29 10.36 0.24
CA LYS A 38 2.98 11.69 -0.28
C LYS A 38 3.64 11.86 -1.63
N TYR A 39 2.86 12.26 -2.63
CA TYR A 39 3.36 12.48 -3.98
C TYR A 39 2.53 13.52 -4.72
N GLN A 40 3.11 14.20 -5.70
CA GLN A 40 2.33 14.98 -6.67
C GLN A 40 1.89 14.09 -7.82
N ALA A 41 0.59 14.15 -8.16
CA ALA A 41 0.02 13.32 -9.24
C ALA A 41 0.66 13.57 -10.63
N ALA A 42 1.30 14.73 -10.83
CA ALA A 42 2.01 15.10 -12.05
C ALA A 42 3.49 14.65 -12.09
N ARG A 43 4.01 14.01 -11.02
CA ARG A 43 5.42 13.64 -10.89
C ARG A 43 5.59 12.14 -10.76
N ALA A 44 5.80 11.48 -11.91
CA ALA A 44 5.94 10.03 -11.99
C ALA A 44 7.04 9.46 -11.07
N TYR A 45 8.16 10.18 -10.89
CA TYR A 45 9.23 9.73 -10.01
C TYR A 45 8.83 9.72 -8.52
N GLU A 46 7.96 10.64 -8.08
CA GLU A 46 7.44 10.65 -6.71
C GLU A 46 6.44 9.52 -6.49
N ILE A 47 5.60 9.23 -7.49
CA ILE A 47 4.68 8.10 -7.47
C ILE A 47 5.46 6.77 -7.38
N ASN A 48 6.49 6.61 -8.21
CA ASN A 48 7.32 5.40 -8.20
C ASN A 48 8.04 5.24 -6.85
N ALA A 49 8.64 6.31 -6.30
CA ALA A 49 9.29 6.24 -4.99
C ALA A 49 8.29 5.89 -3.86
N ALA A 50 7.06 6.42 -3.92
CA ALA A 50 6.01 6.06 -2.98
C ALA A 50 5.58 4.60 -3.11
N LEU A 51 5.49 4.08 -4.33
CA LEU A 51 5.19 2.67 -4.58
C LEU A 51 6.32 1.75 -4.12
N ASP A 52 7.58 2.11 -4.37
CA ASP A 52 8.74 1.36 -3.90
C ASP A 52 8.73 1.25 -2.37
N ALA A 53 8.50 2.36 -1.66
CA ALA A 53 8.37 2.35 -0.21
C ALA A 53 7.21 1.46 0.28
N ALA A 54 6.06 1.50 -0.41
CA ALA A 54 4.91 0.67 -0.08
C ALA A 54 5.19 -0.83 -0.29
N VAL A 55 5.95 -1.17 -1.34
CA VAL A 55 6.39 -2.54 -1.61
C VAL A 55 7.29 -3.06 -0.50
N GLU A 56 8.25 -2.27 -0.02
CA GLU A 56 9.14 -2.69 1.06
C GLU A 56 8.37 -2.96 2.36
N VAL A 57 7.43 -2.10 2.73
CA VAL A 57 6.58 -2.31 3.92
C VAL A 57 5.68 -3.55 3.77
N ALA A 58 5.14 -3.80 2.58
CA ALA A 58 4.40 -5.03 2.31
C ALA A 58 5.29 -6.28 2.45
N ARG A 59 6.55 -6.22 2.00
CA ARG A 59 7.52 -7.31 2.18
C ARG A 59 7.85 -7.54 3.64
N GLU A 60 8.01 -6.49 4.43
CA GLU A 60 8.21 -6.59 5.87
C GLU A 60 7.04 -7.29 6.56
N ALA A 61 5.79 -6.91 6.22
CA ALA A 61 4.59 -7.56 6.76
C ALA A 61 4.54 -9.05 6.42
N ILE A 62 4.89 -9.42 5.18
CA ILE A 62 4.94 -10.82 4.74
C ILE A 62 6.04 -11.58 5.48
N ALA A 63 7.24 -11.00 5.56
CA ALA A 63 8.41 -11.64 6.17
C ALA A 63 8.26 -11.83 7.68
N GLU A 64 7.45 -11.00 8.35
CA GLU A 64 7.17 -11.13 9.78
C GLU A 64 6.24 -12.32 10.09
N GLU A 65 5.22 -12.56 9.26
CA GLU A 65 4.34 -13.73 9.39
C GLU A 65 5.03 -15.01 8.92
N ASP A 66 5.70 -14.98 7.76
CA ASP A 66 6.36 -16.15 7.17
C ASP A 66 7.72 -15.79 6.53
N PRO A 67 8.81 -15.80 7.33
CA PRO A 67 10.16 -15.46 6.86
C PRO A 67 10.70 -16.40 5.77
N GLY A 68 10.11 -17.59 5.59
CA GLY A 68 10.59 -18.64 4.69
C GLY A 68 9.85 -18.70 3.35
N LEU A 69 8.71 -18.02 3.24
CA LEU A 69 7.87 -18.10 2.06
C LEU A 69 8.36 -17.18 0.95
N LYS A 70 8.32 -17.70 -0.29
CA LYS A 70 8.53 -16.89 -1.48
C LYS A 70 7.32 -15.97 -1.68
N GLY A 71 7.41 -14.75 -1.15
CA GLY A 71 6.38 -13.72 -1.33
C GLY A 71 6.22 -13.26 -2.79
N PRO A 72 5.25 -12.35 -3.06
CA PRO A 72 4.99 -11.87 -4.40
C PRO A 72 6.17 -11.10 -5.00
N THR A 73 6.20 -11.00 -6.33
CA THR A 73 7.21 -10.21 -7.03
C THR A 73 7.05 -8.72 -6.70
N HIS A 74 8.13 -7.95 -6.87
CA HIS A 74 8.08 -6.49 -6.69
C HIS A 74 6.99 -5.87 -7.57
N GLU A 75 6.91 -6.27 -8.85
CA GLU A 75 5.87 -5.78 -9.77
C GLU A 75 4.45 -6.13 -9.30
N ALA A 76 4.21 -7.32 -8.75
CA ALA A 76 2.91 -7.71 -8.23
C ALA A 76 2.50 -6.84 -7.04
N LEU A 77 3.42 -6.62 -6.09
CA LEU A 77 3.19 -5.74 -4.93
C LEU A 77 2.98 -4.28 -5.34
N ALA A 78 3.74 -3.77 -6.31
CA ALA A 78 3.59 -2.40 -6.81
C ALA A 78 2.22 -2.20 -7.47
N LYS A 79 1.79 -3.13 -8.33
CA LYS A 79 0.45 -3.09 -8.96
C LYS A 79 -0.67 -3.20 -7.93
N PHE A 80 -0.51 -4.09 -6.95
CA PHE A 80 -1.48 -4.24 -5.86
C PHE A 80 -1.62 -2.95 -5.05
N SER A 81 -0.50 -2.40 -4.59
CA SER A 81 -0.45 -1.15 -3.81
C SER A 81 -1.04 0.02 -4.60
N TRP A 82 -0.70 0.15 -5.88
CA TRP A 82 -1.26 1.18 -6.74
C TRP A 82 -2.79 1.06 -6.86
N ARG A 83 -3.32 -0.14 -7.09
CA ARG A 83 -4.77 -0.37 -7.19
C ARG A 83 -5.48 -0.02 -5.88
N ALA A 84 -4.91 -0.43 -4.74
CA ALA A 84 -5.43 -0.08 -3.43
C ALA A 84 -5.47 1.45 -3.26
N ILE A 85 -4.36 2.16 -3.49
CA ILE A 85 -4.29 3.63 -3.39
C ILE A 85 -5.34 4.31 -4.28
N GLN A 86 -5.47 3.87 -5.53
CA GLN A 86 -6.44 4.44 -6.46
C GLN A 86 -7.89 4.19 -6.02
N SER A 87 -8.19 3.09 -5.32
CA SER A 87 -9.52 2.85 -4.77
C SER A 87 -9.92 3.92 -3.74
N ALA A 88 -8.99 4.34 -2.88
CA ALA A 88 -9.25 5.32 -1.83
C ALA A 88 -9.21 6.79 -2.29
N LYS A 89 -8.94 7.04 -3.58
CA LYS A 89 -8.69 8.40 -4.11
C LYS A 89 -9.87 9.35 -3.91
N TYR A 90 -11.08 8.83 -4.06
CA TYR A 90 -12.33 9.61 -4.03
C TYR A 90 -13.22 9.28 -2.82
N ASP A 91 -12.74 8.45 -1.89
CA ASP A 91 -13.53 7.98 -0.74
C ASP A 91 -13.53 8.96 0.45
N GLU A 92 -13.16 10.23 0.23
CA GLU A 92 -13.17 11.32 1.23
C GLU A 92 -12.56 10.97 2.61
N GLY A 93 -11.57 10.07 2.62
CA GLY A 93 -10.83 9.69 3.82
C GLY A 93 -11.40 8.49 4.57
N ALA A 94 -12.43 7.86 4.02
CA ALA A 94 -12.83 6.52 4.41
C ALA A 94 -11.72 5.51 4.07
N TRP A 95 -11.69 4.43 4.85
CA TRP A 95 -10.80 3.31 4.58
C TRP A 95 -11.37 2.46 3.44
N SER A 96 -10.51 2.19 2.46
CA SER A 96 -10.71 1.15 1.46
C SER A 96 -9.77 -0.01 1.75
N SER A 97 -10.24 -1.24 1.54
CA SER A 97 -9.47 -2.46 1.75
C SER A 97 -9.38 -3.27 0.46
N SER A 98 -8.20 -3.84 0.19
CA SER A 98 -7.96 -4.77 -0.92
C SER A 98 -7.10 -5.93 -0.43
N SER A 99 -7.29 -7.12 -0.97
CA SER A 99 -6.48 -8.30 -0.64
C SER A 99 -5.77 -8.88 -1.86
N LEU A 100 -4.62 -9.52 -1.62
CA LEU A 100 -3.83 -10.22 -2.62
C LEU A 100 -3.50 -11.61 -2.11
N GLN A 101 -3.96 -12.65 -2.81
CA GLN A 101 -3.55 -14.02 -2.57
C GLN A 101 -2.21 -14.30 -3.25
N TYR A 102 -1.29 -14.99 -2.56
CA TYR A 102 0.03 -15.33 -3.08
C TYR A 102 0.58 -16.67 -2.58
#